data_AF-A0ABD3H0I1-F1
#
_entry.id   AF-A0ABD3H0I1-F1
#
_cell.length_a   1.000
_cell.length_b   1.000
_cell.length_c   1.000
_cell.angle_alpha   90.00
_cell.angle_beta   90.00
_cell.angle_gamma   90.00
#
_symmetry.space_group_name_H-M   'P 1'
#
loop_
_entity.id
_entity.type
_entity.pdbx_description
1 polymer ?
#
loop_
_entity_poly.entity_id
_entity_poly.type
_entity_poly.pdbx_seq_one_letter_code
_entity_poly.pdbx_strand_id
1 'polypeptide(L)'
;MITLTRKQTGSSWKIETATLEQALKNLEDKGLNIVEVVHDDNAQVDSILTQHNIISSKDLCINVRTLCVSSRKCCRSPHEGSDDGATTIAQVAVFSMQQLKDYCKDNKLPTSGNKLQLVQRVYVSLNWPEAGASTELQRQRPFKYPELAQYDLAYKLKSWIYTCSKNMAARRDVTPETLTIDVQNAADHWAGNHTVCRTLPGTRKCVVENWDSGRESKYAEGGETHIAMRDFLKNYLTINKMKFYVRARENFISETFHSVINKYASKRIHFDASHHARLACAALDWNENIRREVRAIYSRSANNTAVCRRARSNRVLVTRTSHWKSLVLRRSSGSCSLPDHTVR
;
A
#
# COMPACT_ATOMS: atom_id res chain seq x y z
N MET A 1 -21.39 6.18 -12.25
CA MET A 1 -20.76 4.94 -11.77
C MET A 1 -21.52 3.78 -12.41
N ILE A 2 -20.80 2.88 -13.07
CA ILE A 2 -21.37 1.75 -13.79
C ILE A 2 -21.25 0.52 -12.89
N THR A 3 -22.34 -0.25 -12.79
CA THR A 3 -22.37 -1.48 -12.02
C THR A 3 -22.84 -2.58 -12.94
N LEU A 4 -21.93 -3.52 -13.26
CA LEU A 4 -22.26 -4.73 -14.00
C LEU A 4 -22.29 -5.93 -13.04
N THR A 5 -23.25 -6.81 -13.27
CA THR A 5 -23.41 -8.06 -12.54
C THR A 5 -22.84 -9.22 -13.35
N ARG A 6 -22.48 -10.31 -12.66
CA ARG A 6 -22.02 -11.55 -13.30
C ARG A 6 -23.03 -12.09 -14.33
N LYS A 7 -24.33 -11.87 -14.12
CA LYS A 7 -25.38 -12.28 -15.06
C LYS A 7 -25.29 -11.52 -16.38
N GLN A 8 -24.87 -10.26 -16.35
CA GLN A 8 -24.74 -9.41 -17.54
C GLN A 8 -23.47 -9.69 -18.33
N THR A 9 -22.39 -10.13 -17.68
CA THR A 9 -21.09 -10.35 -18.32
C THR A 9 -20.77 -11.83 -18.58
N GLY A 10 -21.63 -12.75 -18.11
CA GLY A 10 -21.44 -14.20 -18.16
C GLY A 10 -20.34 -14.75 -17.25
N SER A 11 -19.37 -13.93 -16.83
CA SER A 11 -18.25 -14.33 -15.96
C SER A 11 -17.80 -13.18 -15.08
N SER A 12 -17.41 -13.49 -13.84
CA SER A 12 -16.84 -12.53 -12.89
C SER A 12 -15.52 -11.92 -13.39
N TRP A 13 -14.76 -12.67 -14.19
CA TRP A 13 -13.47 -12.25 -14.73
C TRP A 13 -13.59 -11.18 -15.82
N LYS A 14 -14.75 -11.10 -16.48
CA LYS A 14 -15.04 -10.12 -17.54
C LYS A 14 -15.71 -8.85 -17.02
N ILE A 15 -16.07 -8.80 -15.73
CA ILE A 15 -16.80 -7.66 -15.16
C ILE A 15 -15.96 -6.39 -15.25
N GLU A 16 -14.68 -6.47 -14.88
CA GLU A 16 -13.81 -5.30 -14.84
C GLU A 16 -13.61 -4.69 -16.23
N THR A 17 -13.26 -5.52 -17.23
CA THR A 17 -13.05 -5.07 -18.61
C THR A 17 -14.34 -4.54 -19.24
N ALA A 18 -15.46 -5.25 -19.09
CA ALA A 18 -16.75 -4.80 -19.62
C ALA A 18 -17.23 -3.49 -18.95
N THR A 19 -16.97 -3.33 -17.65
CA THR A 19 -17.33 -2.10 -16.93
C THR A 19 -16.50 -0.92 -17.42
N LEU A 20 -15.21 -1.15 -17.69
CA LEU A 20 -14.33 -0.13 -18.24
C LEU A 20 -14.78 0.29 -19.64
N GLU A 21 -14.98 -0.64 -20.57
CA GLU A 21 -15.43 -0.34 -21.94
C GLU A 21 -16.74 0.46 -21.94
N GLN A 22 -17.70 0.05 -21.12
CA GLN A 22 -18.95 0.79 -20.97
C GLN A 22 -18.74 2.17 -20.36
N ALA A 23 -17.77 2.32 -19.45
CA ALA A 23 -17.42 3.62 -18.84
C ALA A 23 -16.80 4.56 -19.86
N LEU A 24 -15.83 4.08 -20.64
CA LEU A 24 -15.17 4.85 -21.69
C LEU A 24 -16.22 5.34 -22.69
N LYS A 25 -17.05 4.43 -23.23
CA LYS A 25 -18.12 4.78 -24.15
C LYS A 25 -19.08 5.83 -23.59
N ASN A 26 -19.59 5.64 -22.37
CA ASN A 26 -20.52 6.59 -21.75
C ASN A 26 -19.93 7.99 -21.52
N LEU A 27 -18.61 8.10 -21.39
CA LEU A 27 -17.91 9.37 -21.22
C LEU A 27 -17.62 10.02 -22.58
N GLU A 28 -17.22 9.23 -23.57
CA GLU A 28 -17.07 9.65 -24.98
C GLU A 28 -18.40 10.17 -25.55
N ASP A 29 -19.51 9.46 -25.30
CA ASP A 29 -20.88 9.87 -25.69
C ASP A 29 -21.29 11.21 -25.06
N LYS A 30 -20.66 11.60 -23.94
CA LYS A 30 -20.86 12.90 -23.28
C LYS A 30 -19.90 13.98 -23.78
N GLY A 31 -19.09 13.68 -24.80
CA GLY A 31 -18.09 14.58 -25.37
C GLY A 31 -16.86 14.77 -24.48
N LEU A 32 -16.60 13.87 -23.52
CA LEU A 32 -15.42 13.97 -22.65
C LEU A 32 -14.21 13.30 -23.31
N ASN A 33 -13.12 14.05 -23.43
CA ASN A 33 -11.83 13.53 -23.87
C ASN A 33 -11.07 12.92 -22.67
N ILE A 34 -10.94 11.60 -22.65
CA ILE A 34 -10.23 10.88 -21.58
C ILE A 34 -8.77 10.77 -21.96
N VAL A 35 -7.90 11.43 -21.19
CA VAL A 35 -6.46 11.45 -21.46
C VAL A 35 -5.73 10.33 -20.71
N GLU A 36 -6.13 10.05 -19.47
CA GLU A 36 -5.45 9.13 -18.57
C GLU A 36 -6.45 8.39 -17.68
N VAL A 37 -6.17 7.11 -17.41
CA VAL A 37 -6.92 6.30 -16.45
C VAL A 37 -5.94 5.67 -15.47
N VAL A 38 -6.21 5.87 -14.17
CA VAL A 38 -5.47 5.26 -13.06
C VAL A 38 -6.21 4.02 -12.57
N HIS A 39 -5.55 2.87 -12.56
CA HIS A 39 -6.16 1.60 -12.18
C HIS A 39 -5.19 0.63 -11.49
N ASP A 40 -5.73 -0.48 -10.96
CA ASP A 40 -4.92 -1.56 -10.35
C ASP A 40 -4.07 -2.27 -11.41
N ASP A 41 -3.08 -3.06 -10.99
CA ASP A 41 -2.19 -3.77 -11.93
C ASP A 41 -2.91 -4.90 -12.68
N ASN A 42 -3.58 -4.54 -13.78
CA ASN A 42 -4.32 -5.45 -14.66
C ASN A 42 -3.92 -5.22 -16.13
N ALA A 43 -3.31 -6.25 -16.74
CA ALA A 43 -2.82 -6.20 -18.12
C ALA A 43 -3.94 -6.13 -19.18
N GLN A 44 -5.14 -6.65 -18.90
CA GLN A 44 -6.26 -6.55 -19.83
C GLN A 44 -6.77 -5.11 -19.93
N VAL A 45 -6.80 -4.41 -18.80
CA VAL A 45 -7.14 -2.98 -18.76
C VAL A 45 -6.10 -2.17 -19.55
N ASP A 46 -4.81 -2.49 -19.44
CA ASP A 46 -3.76 -1.81 -20.23
C ASP A 46 -4.03 -1.94 -21.73
N SER A 47 -4.39 -3.14 -22.19
CA SER A 47 -4.70 -3.40 -23.59
C SER A 47 -5.88 -2.57 -24.07
N ILE A 48 -6.95 -2.47 -23.28
CA ILE A 48 -8.15 -1.69 -23.62
C ILE A 48 -7.81 -0.20 -23.71
N LEU A 49 -7.11 0.35 -22.70
CA LEU A 49 -6.73 1.77 -22.69
C LEU A 49 -5.83 2.11 -23.88
N THR A 50 -4.89 1.22 -24.22
CA THR A 50 -4.01 1.39 -25.38
C THR A 50 -4.80 1.43 -26.69
N GLN A 51 -5.83 0.59 -26.86
CA GLN A 51 -6.70 0.60 -28.05
C GLN A 51 -7.46 1.93 -28.21
N HIS A 52 -7.81 2.58 -27.11
CA HIS A 52 -8.47 3.90 -27.10
C HIS A 52 -7.46 5.08 -27.13
N ASN A 53 -6.16 4.82 -27.27
CA ASN A 53 -5.10 5.84 -27.17
C ASN A 53 -5.15 6.63 -25.84
N ILE A 54 -5.57 5.97 -24.76
CA ILE A 54 -5.64 6.51 -23.40
C ILE A 54 -4.39 6.09 -22.64
N ILE A 55 -3.80 7.03 -21.89
CA ILE A 55 -2.65 6.74 -21.05
C ILE A 55 -3.08 5.82 -19.90
N SER A 56 -2.45 4.64 -19.81
CA SER A 56 -2.56 3.75 -18.66
C SER A 56 -1.58 4.16 -17.56
N SER A 57 -2.12 4.42 -16.36
CA SER A 57 -1.37 4.67 -15.14
C SER A 57 -1.80 3.73 -14.04
N LYS A 58 -0.88 3.36 -13.16
CA LYS A 58 -1.16 2.41 -12.08
C LYS A 58 -1.40 3.10 -10.74
N ASP A 59 -2.25 2.52 -9.91
CA ASP A 59 -2.43 2.95 -8.52
C ASP A 59 -1.12 2.74 -7.73
N LEU A 60 -0.55 3.86 -7.30
CA LEU A 60 0.69 3.88 -6.54
C LEU A 60 0.51 3.27 -5.14
N CYS A 61 -0.68 3.39 -4.52
CA CYS A 61 -0.93 2.90 -3.16
C CYS A 61 -0.74 1.40 -3.06
N ILE A 62 -1.40 0.69 -3.97
CA ILE A 62 -1.43 -0.76 -4.00
C ILE A 62 -0.05 -1.28 -4.35
N ASN A 63 0.60 -0.72 -5.36
CA ASN A 63 1.95 -1.12 -5.72
C ASN A 63 2.95 -0.91 -4.57
N VAL A 64 2.94 0.27 -3.95
CA VAL A 64 3.81 0.55 -2.79
C VAL A 64 3.50 -0.37 -1.63
N ARG A 65 2.23 -0.70 -1.37
CA ARG A 65 1.86 -1.68 -0.33
C ARG A 65 2.41 -3.06 -0.65
N THR A 66 2.28 -3.52 -1.88
CA THR A 66 2.80 -4.82 -2.34
C THR A 66 4.33 -4.85 -2.27
N LEU A 67 5.01 -3.77 -2.64
CA LEU A 67 6.44 -3.60 -2.49
C LEU A 67 6.88 -3.64 -1.02
N CYS A 68 6.17 -2.97 -0.11
CA CYS A 68 6.45 -3.02 1.33
C CYS A 68 6.30 -4.45 1.88
N VAL A 69 5.35 -5.23 1.37
CA VAL A 69 5.20 -6.63 1.74
C VAL A 69 6.32 -7.48 1.15
N SER A 70 6.71 -7.22 -0.10
CA SER A 70 7.73 -7.98 -0.82
C SER A 70 9.12 -7.75 -0.25
N SER A 71 9.49 -6.50 0.04
CA SER A 71 10.73 -6.15 0.76
C SER A 71 10.81 -6.90 2.09
N ARG A 72 9.75 -6.85 2.91
CA ARG A 72 9.70 -7.61 4.17
C ARG A 72 9.85 -9.12 3.99
N LYS A 73 9.40 -9.69 2.86
CA LYS A 73 9.61 -11.12 2.56
C LYS A 73 11.05 -11.41 2.17
N CYS A 74 11.64 -10.62 1.29
CA CYS A 74 13.04 -10.76 0.86
C CYS A 74 14.03 -10.59 2.02
N CYS A 75 13.63 -9.82 3.03
CA CYS A 75 14.47 -9.51 4.19
C CYS A 75 14.21 -10.41 5.40
N ARG A 76 13.41 -11.48 5.24
CA ARG A 76 13.28 -12.53 6.24
C ARG A 76 14.32 -13.60 5.95
N SER A 77 14.94 -14.13 7.00
CA SER A 77 15.90 -15.23 6.84
C SER A 77 15.21 -16.42 6.16
N PRO A 78 15.84 -17.05 5.16
CA PRO A 78 15.51 -18.42 4.78
C PRO A 78 15.67 -19.30 6.02
N HIS A 79 14.79 -20.29 6.18
CA HIS A 79 14.90 -21.21 7.29
C HIS A 79 15.86 -22.35 6.94
N GLU A 80 17.11 -22.23 7.37
CA GLU A 80 17.96 -23.39 7.60
C GLU A 80 17.78 -23.77 9.08
N GLY A 81 16.86 -24.71 9.32
CA GLY A 81 16.80 -25.37 10.61
C GLY A 81 17.87 -26.46 10.62
N SER A 82 18.87 -26.32 11.49
CA SER A 82 19.63 -27.47 11.97
C SER A 82 18.71 -28.30 12.87
N ASP A 83 18.71 -29.63 12.68
CA ASP A 83 17.85 -30.60 13.37
C ASP A 83 18.15 -30.75 14.87
N ASP A 84 19.28 -30.22 15.35
CA ASP A 84 19.76 -30.48 16.70
C ASP A 84 19.39 -29.33 17.65
N GLY A 85 18.21 -29.42 18.27
CA GLY A 85 17.92 -28.67 19.50
C GLY A 85 16.72 -27.72 19.49
N ALA A 86 15.64 -28.02 18.76
CA ALA A 86 14.38 -27.37 19.02
C ALA A 86 13.83 -27.80 20.41
N THR A 87 13.27 -26.88 21.18
CA THR A 87 12.70 -27.11 22.52
C THR A 87 11.31 -26.47 22.68
N THR A 88 10.78 -25.84 21.62
CA THR A 88 9.51 -25.10 21.65
C THR A 88 8.65 -25.35 20.39
N ILE A 89 7.33 -25.23 20.53
CA ILE A 89 6.36 -25.28 19.41
C ILE A 89 6.71 -24.26 18.31
N ALA A 90 7.24 -23.10 18.69
CA ALA A 90 7.65 -22.05 17.76
C ALA A 90 8.78 -22.53 16.83
N GLN A 91 9.72 -23.32 17.35
CA GLN A 91 10.82 -23.91 16.59
C GLN A 91 10.39 -25.10 15.72
N VAL A 92 9.29 -25.79 16.05
CA VAL A 92 8.68 -26.78 15.14
C VAL A 92 7.85 -26.09 14.05
N ALA A 93 7.22 -24.95 14.37
CA ALA A 93 6.42 -24.16 13.42
C ALA A 93 7.23 -23.55 12.25
N VAL A 94 8.54 -23.51 12.43
CA VAL A 94 9.57 -23.12 11.47
C VAL A 94 9.59 -24.04 10.25
N PHE A 95 9.53 -25.36 10.46
CA PHE A 95 9.72 -26.35 9.39
C PHE A 95 8.76 -26.14 8.23
N SER A 96 9.21 -26.42 7.01
CA SER A 96 8.34 -26.36 5.84
C SER A 96 7.21 -27.39 5.97
N MET A 97 6.12 -27.15 5.23
CA MET A 97 5.00 -28.11 5.24
C MET A 97 5.43 -29.49 4.71
N GLN A 98 6.46 -29.56 3.87
CA GLN A 98 7.00 -30.82 3.37
C GLN A 98 7.81 -31.54 4.44
N GLN A 99 8.76 -30.86 5.09
CA GLN A 99 9.55 -31.42 6.19
C GLN A 99 8.69 -31.96 7.33
N LEU A 100 7.61 -31.25 7.71
CA LEU A 100 6.67 -31.74 8.73
C LEU A 100 5.94 -33.01 8.29
N LYS A 101 5.62 -33.13 6.99
CA LYS A 101 4.99 -34.33 6.46
C LYS A 101 5.97 -35.50 6.35
N ASP A 102 7.20 -35.23 5.97
CA ASP A 102 8.25 -36.23 5.87
C ASP A 102 8.57 -36.78 7.26
N TYR A 103 8.78 -35.91 8.26
CA TYR A 103 8.93 -36.32 9.65
C TYR A 103 7.72 -37.15 10.15
N CYS A 104 6.49 -36.68 9.88
CA CYS A 104 5.30 -37.45 10.24
C CYS A 104 5.28 -38.82 9.55
N LYS A 105 5.68 -38.91 8.29
CA LYS A 105 5.71 -40.17 7.54
C LYS A 105 6.74 -41.14 8.12
N ASP A 106 7.93 -40.64 8.43
CA ASP A 106 9.04 -41.42 8.99
C ASP A 106 8.71 -41.92 10.41
N ASN A 107 7.99 -41.12 11.18
CA ASN A 107 7.54 -41.46 12.54
C ASN A 107 6.13 -42.08 12.59
N LYS A 108 5.57 -42.50 11.44
CA LYS A 108 4.23 -43.13 11.34
C LYS A 108 3.08 -42.32 11.95
N LEU A 109 3.19 -40.99 11.93
CA LEU A 109 2.17 -40.04 12.33
C LEU A 109 1.27 -39.66 11.13
N PRO A 110 -0.01 -39.29 11.38
CA PRO A 110 -0.87 -38.76 10.34
C PRO A 110 -0.28 -37.52 9.64
N THR A 111 -0.32 -37.49 8.31
CA THR A 111 0.20 -36.39 7.46
C THR A 111 -0.89 -35.42 6.97
N SER A 112 -2.15 -35.69 7.30
CA SER A 112 -3.30 -34.86 6.96
C SER A 112 -3.46 -33.67 7.93
N GLY A 113 -3.91 -32.53 7.41
CA GLY A 113 -4.22 -31.33 8.19
C GLY A 113 -3.48 -30.08 7.74
N ASN A 114 -3.80 -28.97 8.41
CA ASN A 114 -3.14 -27.68 8.21
C ASN A 114 -1.77 -27.64 8.93
N LYS A 115 -0.96 -26.62 8.63
CA LYS A 115 0.41 -26.53 9.16
C LYS A 115 0.46 -26.61 10.68
N LEU A 116 -0.45 -25.91 11.36
CA LEU A 116 -0.46 -25.83 12.82
C LEU A 116 -0.76 -27.21 13.46
N GLN A 117 -1.66 -27.98 12.84
CA GLN A 117 -1.97 -29.35 13.26
C GLN A 117 -0.78 -30.28 13.10
N LEU A 118 -0.03 -30.18 12.00
CA LEU A 118 1.19 -30.96 11.80
C LEU A 118 2.28 -30.57 12.80
N VAL A 119 2.47 -29.28 13.05
CA VAL A 119 3.43 -28.76 14.03
C VAL A 119 3.15 -29.27 15.43
N GLN A 120 1.89 -29.23 15.87
CA GLN A 120 1.48 -29.78 17.16
C GLN A 120 1.74 -31.28 17.25
N ARG A 121 1.46 -32.02 16.17
CA ARG A 121 1.64 -33.47 16.11
C ARG A 121 3.11 -33.87 16.21
N VAL A 122 3.99 -33.15 15.49
CA VAL A 122 5.44 -33.32 15.58
C VAL A 122 5.96 -32.94 16.96
N TYR A 123 5.53 -31.81 17.52
CA TYR A 123 5.94 -31.38 18.86
C TYR A 123 5.57 -32.38 19.95
N VAL A 124 4.34 -32.91 19.93
CA VAL A 124 3.89 -33.94 20.89
C VAL A 124 4.70 -35.23 20.74
N SER A 125 5.06 -35.63 19.51
CA SER A 125 5.85 -36.85 19.28
C SER A 125 7.29 -36.76 19.82
N LEU A 126 7.83 -35.56 19.97
CA LEU A 126 9.20 -35.32 20.45
C LEU A 126 9.31 -35.33 21.98
N ASN A 127 8.19 -35.45 22.68
CA ASN A 127 8.11 -35.62 24.15
C ASN A 127 8.85 -34.53 24.95
N TRP A 128 8.91 -33.30 24.43
CA TRP A 128 9.60 -32.19 25.09
C TRP A 128 8.80 -31.65 26.27
N PRO A 129 9.47 -31.30 27.39
CA PRO A 129 8.81 -30.81 28.59
C PRO A 129 8.00 -29.56 28.27
N GLU A 130 6.82 -29.43 28.87
CA GLU A 130 5.95 -28.26 28.76
C GLU A 130 6.59 -27.03 29.42
N ALA A 131 7.65 -26.50 28.81
CA ALA A 131 8.18 -25.20 29.14
C ALA A 131 7.22 -24.15 28.57
N GLY A 132 6.21 -23.80 29.38
CA GLY A 132 5.46 -22.55 29.32
C GLY A 132 4.91 -22.23 27.95
N ALA A 133 3.66 -22.63 27.70
CA ALA A 133 2.82 -22.04 26.67
C ALA A 133 2.63 -20.54 26.94
N SER A 134 3.64 -19.72 26.59
CA SER A 134 3.49 -18.28 26.48
C SER A 134 2.99 -17.98 25.08
N THR A 135 1.74 -17.53 25.04
CA THR A 135 0.97 -16.99 23.91
C THR A 135 1.61 -15.75 23.23
N GLU A 136 2.86 -15.40 23.53
CA GLU A 136 3.55 -14.21 23.01
C GLU A 136 4.52 -14.51 21.83
N LEU A 137 4.91 -15.77 21.60
CA LEU A 137 6.00 -16.12 20.66
C LEU A 137 5.61 -16.29 19.19
N GLN A 138 4.34 -16.10 18.82
CA GLN A 138 3.88 -16.26 17.42
C GLN A 138 4.23 -15.10 16.47
N ARG A 139 5.03 -14.09 16.87
CA ARG A 139 5.18 -12.86 16.05
C ARG A 139 6.57 -12.42 15.60
N GLN A 140 7.65 -13.11 15.93
CA GLN A 140 8.97 -12.64 15.49
C GLN A 140 9.74 -13.76 14.79
N ARG A 141 9.49 -13.91 13.48
CA ARG A 141 10.52 -14.48 12.62
C ARG A 141 11.69 -13.51 12.63
N PRO A 142 12.92 -13.93 12.93
CA PRO A 142 14.07 -13.04 12.83
C PRO A 142 14.20 -12.52 11.39
N PHE A 143 14.52 -11.25 11.26
CA PHE A 143 14.86 -10.66 9.97
C PHE A 143 16.26 -11.12 9.59
N LYS A 144 16.49 -11.39 8.30
CA LYS A 144 17.83 -11.64 7.75
C LYS A 144 18.74 -10.45 7.98
N TYR A 145 18.14 -9.26 7.93
CA TYR A 145 18.80 -7.97 8.11
C TYR A 145 18.05 -7.20 9.22
N PRO A 146 18.51 -7.28 10.49
CA PRO A 146 17.85 -6.66 11.63
C PRO A 146 17.64 -5.14 11.48
N GLU A 147 18.54 -4.44 10.79
CA GLU A 147 18.47 -3.00 10.56
C GLU A 147 17.19 -2.61 9.79
N LEU A 148 16.71 -3.50 8.92
CA LEU A 148 15.48 -3.26 8.14
C LEU A 148 14.21 -3.26 9.00
N ALA A 149 14.25 -3.93 10.16
CA ALA A 149 13.16 -3.97 11.13
C ALA A 149 13.18 -2.76 12.07
N GLN A 150 14.37 -2.35 12.51
CA GLN A 150 14.56 -1.27 13.50
C GLN A 150 14.01 0.07 12.99
N TYR A 151 14.17 0.37 11.71
CA TYR A 151 13.88 1.69 11.14
C TYR A 151 12.56 1.80 10.36
N ASP A 152 11.71 0.76 10.37
CA ASP A 152 10.51 0.61 9.52
C ASP A 152 10.79 1.03 8.07
N LEU A 153 11.87 0.48 7.50
CA LEU A 153 12.37 0.91 6.18
C LEU A 153 11.35 0.65 5.06
N ALA A 154 10.43 -0.30 5.24
CA ALA A 154 9.30 -0.48 4.34
C ALA A 154 8.39 0.77 4.29
N TYR A 155 8.09 1.39 5.44
CA TYR A 155 7.31 2.63 5.48
C TYR A 155 8.09 3.83 4.92
N LYS A 156 9.40 3.89 5.17
CA LYS A 156 10.27 4.89 4.54
C LYS A 156 10.34 4.71 3.02
N LEU A 157 10.37 3.47 2.52
CA LEU A 157 10.31 3.15 1.10
C LEU A 157 9.02 3.67 0.47
N LYS A 158 7.90 3.49 1.16
CA LYS A 158 6.62 4.10 0.76
C LYS A 158 6.78 5.61 0.60
N SER A 159 7.23 6.30 1.66
CA SER A 159 7.37 7.76 1.63
C SER A 159 8.34 8.24 0.54
N TRP A 160 9.42 7.49 0.32
CA TRP A 160 10.41 7.75 -0.73
C TRP A 160 9.76 7.70 -2.11
N ILE A 161 9.08 6.61 -2.45
CA ILE A 161 8.45 6.42 -3.76
C ILE A 161 7.40 7.50 -4.02
N TYR A 162 6.55 7.80 -3.04
CA TYR A 162 5.57 8.89 -3.19
C TYR A 162 6.27 10.24 -3.44
N THR A 163 7.40 10.49 -2.78
CA THR A 163 8.17 11.73 -2.98
C THR A 163 8.82 11.77 -4.34
N CYS A 164 9.47 10.68 -4.78
CA CYS A 164 10.06 10.59 -6.12
C CYS A 164 9.00 10.75 -7.19
N SER A 165 7.91 9.97 -7.11
CA SER A 165 6.78 10.08 -8.02
C SER A 165 6.17 11.47 -8.02
N LYS A 166 6.02 12.16 -6.87
CA LYS A 166 5.51 13.54 -6.78
C LYS A 166 6.45 14.57 -7.42
N ASN A 167 7.76 14.43 -7.20
CA ASN A 167 8.76 15.34 -7.77
C ASN A 167 8.86 15.16 -9.29
N MET A 168 8.85 13.91 -9.74
CA MET A 168 8.83 13.56 -11.17
C MET A 168 7.56 14.04 -11.84
N ALA A 169 6.44 13.78 -11.17
CA ALA A 169 5.15 14.33 -11.50
C ALA A 169 5.31 15.80 -11.84
N ALA A 170 5.73 16.69 -10.92
CA ALA A 170 5.77 18.15 -11.08
C ALA A 170 6.51 18.68 -12.34
N ARG A 171 7.29 17.84 -13.02
CA ARG A 171 8.09 18.18 -14.19
C ARG A 171 7.41 17.74 -15.49
N ARG A 172 7.81 18.32 -16.63
CA ARG A 172 7.18 18.06 -17.95
C ARG A 172 8.00 17.12 -18.84
N ASP A 173 9.26 16.91 -18.51
CA ASP A 173 10.32 16.29 -19.31
C ASP A 173 10.84 14.96 -18.73
N VAL A 174 10.07 14.32 -17.85
CA VAL A 174 10.58 13.17 -17.07
C VAL A 174 10.40 11.86 -17.82
N THR A 175 11.48 11.09 -17.88
CA THR A 175 11.50 9.75 -18.44
C THR A 175 11.33 8.67 -17.35
N PRO A 176 10.81 7.49 -17.69
CA PRO A 176 10.76 6.33 -16.78
C PRO A 176 12.12 5.98 -16.16
N GLU A 177 13.21 6.20 -16.89
CA GLU A 177 14.59 5.94 -16.45
C GLU A 177 14.96 6.85 -15.29
N THR A 178 14.61 8.13 -15.37
CA THR A 178 14.90 9.11 -14.31
C THR A 178 14.19 8.73 -13.01
N LEU A 179 12.90 8.36 -13.09
CA LEU A 179 12.15 7.86 -11.93
C LEU A 179 12.73 6.56 -11.38
N THR A 180 13.18 5.66 -12.27
CA THR A 180 13.78 4.38 -11.88
C THR A 180 15.06 4.60 -11.07
N ILE A 181 15.98 5.43 -11.57
CA ILE A 181 17.23 5.77 -10.88
C ILE A 181 16.92 6.36 -9.50
N ASP A 182 15.97 7.29 -9.43
CA ASP A 182 15.60 7.98 -8.20
C ASP A 182 15.01 7.04 -7.12
N VAL A 183 14.10 6.16 -7.54
CA VAL A 183 13.48 5.20 -6.64
C VAL A 183 14.48 4.13 -6.19
N GLN A 184 15.38 3.68 -7.06
CA GLN A 184 16.42 2.70 -6.72
C GLN A 184 17.52 3.27 -5.81
N ASN A 185 17.80 4.58 -5.92
CA ASN A 185 18.74 5.31 -5.06
C ASN A 185 18.30 5.37 -3.57
N ALA A 186 17.12 4.88 -3.21
CA ALA A 186 16.72 4.80 -1.79
C ALA A 186 17.74 4.02 -0.94
N ALA A 187 18.35 2.96 -1.49
CA ALA A 187 19.31 2.15 -0.77
C ALA A 187 20.61 2.93 -0.46
N ASP A 188 21.21 3.53 -1.50
CA ASP A 188 22.43 4.33 -1.38
C ASP A 188 22.19 5.53 -0.43
N HIS A 189 21.04 6.20 -0.58
CA HIS A 189 20.64 7.30 0.30
C HIS A 189 20.54 6.89 1.78
N TRP A 190 19.96 5.73 2.11
CA TRP A 190 19.87 5.27 3.49
C TRP A 190 21.20 4.78 4.07
N ALA A 191 22.15 4.40 3.23
CA ALA A 191 23.54 4.15 3.61
C ALA A 191 24.34 5.44 3.85
N GLY A 192 23.77 6.61 3.54
CA GLY A 192 24.45 7.91 3.64
C GLY A 192 25.16 8.36 2.36
N ASN A 193 25.04 7.60 1.27
CA ASN A 193 25.58 7.97 -0.03
C ASN A 193 24.57 8.84 -0.80
N HIS A 194 24.87 10.14 -0.87
CA HIS A 194 24.03 11.14 -1.55
C HIS A 194 24.49 11.47 -2.97
N THR A 195 25.39 10.68 -3.58
CA THR A 195 25.97 10.98 -4.90
C THR A 195 24.90 11.12 -5.97
N VAL A 196 23.99 10.15 -6.08
CA VAL A 196 22.87 10.21 -7.04
C VAL A 196 21.82 11.25 -6.61
N CYS A 197 21.64 11.49 -5.30
CA CYS A 197 20.74 12.55 -4.84
C CYS A 197 21.10 13.94 -5.39
N ARG A 198 22.40 14.19 -5.63
CA ARG A 198 22.90 15.47 -6.17
C ARG A 198 22.76 15.59 -7.69
N THR A 199 22.73 14.47 -8.41
CA THR A 199 22.58 14.46 -9.87
C THR A 199 21.12 14.45 -10.31
N LEU A 200 20.23 13.96 -9.44
CA LEU A 200 18.80 13.95 -9.71
C LEU A 200 18.22 15.37 -9.73
N PRO A 201 17.29 15.66 -10.65
CA PRO A 201 16.89 17.04 -10.85
C PRO A 201 15.85 17.47 -9.80
N GLY A 202 15.98 18.71 -9.34
CA GLY A 202 15.16 19.30 -8.28
C GLY A 202 15.90 19.36 -6.93
N THR A 203 15.44 20.24 -6.05
CA THR A 203 16.03 20.46 -4.73
C THR A 203 15.59 19.39 -3.74
N ARG A 204 16.34 18.28 -3.67
CA ARG A 204 16.15 17.26 -2.64
C ARG A 204 16.49 17.84 -1.27
N LYS A 205 15.60 17.67 -0.28
CA LYS A 205 15.81 18.15 1.10
C LYS A 205 17.11 17.64 1.72
N CYS A 206 17.50 16.40 1.40
CA CYS A 206 18.76 15.84 1.88
C CYS A 206 20.00 16.53 1.30
N VAL A 207 19.91 17.18 0.14
CA VAL A 207 21.00 17.92 -0.50
C VAL A 207 20.96 19.40 -0.13
N VAL A 208 19.78 20.02 -0.10
CA VAL A 208 19.65 21.48 0.05
C VAL A 208 19.53 21.91 1.50
N GLU A 209 18.76 21.17 2.30
CA GLU A 209 18.52 21.51 3.71
C GLU A 209 19.49 20.77 4.63
N ASN A 210 20.42 19.97 4.06
CA ASN A 210 21.23 19.01 4.81
C ASN A 210 20.36 18.23 5.84
N TRP A 211 19.14 17.86 5.43
CA TRP A 211 18.12 17.30 6.33
C TRP A 211 18.55 15.99 7.01
N ASP A 212 19.57 15.33 6.45
CA ASP A 212 20.17 14.12 7.02
C ASP A 212 21.51 14.39 7.70
N SER A 213 21.99 15.64 7.75
CA SER A 213 23.16 16.00 8.55
C SER A 213 22.89 15.69 10.03
N GLY A 214 23.77 14.89 10.63
CA GLY A 214 23.60 14.41 12.00
C GLY A 214 22.65 13.22 12.19
N ARG A 215 22.02 12.69 11.12
CA ARG A 215 21.31 11.41 11.21
C ARG A 215 22.26 10.27 10.87
N GLU A 216 22.35 9.30 11.75
CA GLU A 216 23.04 8.05 11.47
C GLU A 216 22.42 7.34 10.26
N SER A 217 23.30 6.82 9.42
CA SER A 217 22.94 5.91 8.32
C SER A 217 22.17 4.72 8.89
N LYS A 218 21.27 4.17 8.08
CA LYS A 218 20.39 3.08 8.52
C LYS A 218 21.09 1.73 8.48
N TYR A 219 22.14 1.65 7.70
CA TYR A 219 23.05 0.52 7.59
C TYR A 219 24.35 1.01 6.96
N ALA A 220 25.43 0.25 7.12
CA ALA A 220 26.73 0.57 6.54
C ALA A 220 26.70 0.51 5.00
N GLU A 221 27.32 1.50 4.35
CA GLU A 221 27.59 1.44 2.92
C GLU A 221 28.48 0.22 2.61
N GLY A 222 28.19 -0.45 1.50
CA GLY A 222 28.80 -1.75 1.14
C GLY A 222 28.44 -2.95 2.02
N GLY A 223 27.70 -2.78 3.13
CA GLY A 223 27.29 -3.90 3.99
C GLY A 223 26.25 -4.83 3.36
N GLU A 224 26.03 -6.00 3.96
CA GLU A 224 25.10 -7.01 3.44
C GLU A 224 23.68 -6.47 3.26
N THR A 225 23.17 -5.73 4.26
CA THR A 225 21.85 -5.11 4.22
C THR A 225 21.71 -4.08 3.10
N HIS A 226 22.78 -3.31 2.86
CA HIS A 226 22.82 -2.34 1.78
C HIS A 226 22.76 -3.00 0.42
N ILE A 227 23.61 -4.02 0.17
CA ILE A 227 23.64 -4.77 -1.07
C ILE A 227 22.28 -5.43 -1.33
N ALA A 228 21.72 -6.11 -0.33
CA ALA A 228 20.44 -6.78 -0.44
C ALA A 228 19.28 -5.82 -0.76
N MET A 229 19.25 -4.64 -0.13
CA MET A 229 18.23 -3.64 -0.44
C MET A 229 18.40 -3.08 -1.85
N ARG A 230 19.64 -2.78 -2.24
CA ARG A 230 19.95 -2.28 -3.58
C ARG A 230 19.54 -3.28 -4.66
N ASP A 231 19.85 -4.55 -4.48
CA ASP A 231 19.50 -5.61 -5.43
C ASP A 231 17.98 -5.85 -5.46
N PHE A 232 17.32 -5.84 -4.30
CA PHE A 232 15.86 -5.90 -4.23
C PHE A 232 15.20 -4.77 -5.01
N LEU A 233 15.65 -3.52 -4.82
CA LEU A 233 15.09 -2.36 -5.52
C LEU A 233 15.35 -2.44 -7.02
N LYS A 234 16.57 -2.80 -7.44
CA LYS A 234 16.92 -2.98 -8.86
C LYS A 234 16.06 -4.03 -9.55
N ASN A 235 15.88 -5.18 -8.90
CA ASN A 235 15.11 -6.29 -9.45
C ASN A 235 13.60 -6.02 -9.44
N TYR A 236 13.10 -5.34 -8.40
CA TYR A 236 11.67 -5.13 -8.25
C TYR A 236 11.17 -3.90 -9.03
N LEU A 237 11.94 -2.81 -9.04
CA LEU A 237 11.53 -1.50 -9.55
C LEU A 237 12.25 -1.21 -10.87
N THR A 238 11.92 -2.02 -11.88
CA THR A 238 12.49 -1.88 -13.23
C THR A 238 11.83 -0.74 -14.00
N ILE A 239 12.50 -0.27 -15.06
CA ILE A 239 11.97 0.76 -15.99
C ILE A 239 10.56 0.39 -16.49
N ASN A 240 10.36 -0.88 -16.84
CA ASN A 240 9.07 -1.40 -17.31
C ASN A 240 7.95 -1.27 -16.28
N LYS A 241 8.27 -1.32 -14.98
CA LYS A 241 7.28 -1.03 -13.93
C LYS A 241 7.16 0.47 -13.67
N MET A 242 8.27 1.20 -13.69
CA MET A 242 8.30 2.62 -13.32
C MET A 242 7.63 3.53 -14.35
N LYS A 243 7.55 3.12 -15.63
CA LYS A 243 6.87 3.90 -16.68
C LYS A 243 5.43 4.28 -16.34
N PHE A 244 4.73 3.46 -15.56
CA PHE A 244 3.34 3.72 -15.16
C PHE A 244 3.18 4.68 -13.99
N TYR A 245 4.27 5.11 -13.35
CA TYR A 245 4.25 5.96 -12.14
C TYR A 245 4.87 7.34 -12.35
N VAL A 246 5.33 7.65 -13.57
CA VAL A 246 5.87 8.97 -13.94
C VAL A 246 4.81 10.07 -13.74
N ARG A 247 3.54 9.73 -13.97
CA ARG A 247 2.39 10.66 -13.90
C ARG A 247 1.56 10.56 -12.62
N ALA A 248 2.07 9.96 -11.55
CA ALA A 248 1.32 9.72 -10.31
C ALA A 248 0.91 10.99 -9.50
N ARG A 249 0.83 12.18 -10.13
CA ARG A 249 0.26 13.43 -9.59
C ARG A 249 -1.14 13.21 -9.01
N GLU A 250 -1.96 12.44 -9.72
CA GLU A 250 -3.41 12.37 -9.50
C GLU A 250 -3.83 11.23 -8.56
N ASN A 251 -2.93 10.25 -8.36
CA ASN A 251 -3.16 9.07 -7.51
C ASN A 251 -3.44 9.44 -6.05
N PHE A 252 -2.82 10.52 -5.54
CA PHE A 252 -3.10 10.98 -4.18
C PHE A 252 -4.54 11.48 -4.04
N ILE A 253 -5.05 12.19 -5.05
CA ILE A 253 -6.41 12.77 -5.06
C ILE A 253 -7.44 11.64 -5.24
N SER A 254 -7.19 10.72 -6.16
CA SER A 254 -8.08 9.56 -6.38
C SER A 254 -8.13 8.63 -5.15
N GLU A 255 -6.99 8.35 -4.50
CA GLU A 255 -6.93 7.58 -3.24
C GLU A 255 -7.82 8.20 -2.15
N THR A 256 -7.79 9.54 -2.04
CA THR A 256 -8.59 10.25 -1.04
C THR A 256 -10.08 10.19 -1.37
N PHE A 257 -10.48 10.25 -2.64
CA PHE A 257 -11.88 10.07 -3.02
C PHE A 257 -12.36 8.63 -2.81
N HIS A 258 -11.55 7.64 -3.19
CA HIS A 258 -11.86 6.22 -2.98
C HIS A 258 -12.03 5.91 -1.50
N SER A 259 -11.20 6.51 -0.65
CA SER A 259 -11.32 6.40 0.81
C SER A 259 -12.65 6.97 1.33
N VAL A 260 -13.13 8.08 0.75
CA VAL A 260 -14.46 8.64 1.06
C VAL A 260 -15.58 7.74 0.55
N ILE A 261 -15.48 7.16 -0.65
CA ILE A 261 -16.46 6.18 -1.13
C ILE A 261 -16.56 5.00 -0.17
N ASN A 262 -15.43 4.43 0.27
CA ASN A 262 -15.42 3.28 1.19
C ASN A 262 -16.10 3.58 2.55
N LYS A 263 -16.16 4.85 2.98
CA LYS A 263 -16.87 5.27 4.20
C LYS A 263 -18.39 5.12 4.08
N TYR A 264 -18.94 5.40 2.90
CA TYR A 264 -20.39 5.35 2.65
C TYR A 264 -20.83 4.05 2.00
N ALA A 265 -20.03 3.51 1.10
CA ALA A 265 -20.29 2.31 0.30
C ALA A 265 -19.07 1.39 0.37
N SER A 266 -18.93 0.68 1.49
CA SER A 266 -17.89 -0.34 1.67
C SER A 266 -18.03 -1.45 0.63
N LYS A 267 -16.90 -1.85 0.01
CA LYS A 267 -16.82 -2.96 -0.96
C LYS A 267 -17.36 -4.31 -0.44
N ARG A 268 -17.53 -4.45 0.88
CA ARG A 268 -17.95 -5.72 1.52
C ARG A 268 -19.44 -5.79 1.84
N ILE A 269 -20.15 -4.68 1.75
CA ILE A 269 -21.55 -4.58 2.18
C ILE A 269 -22.37 -3.96 1.04
N HIS A 270 -22.99 -4.84 0.26
CA HIS A 270 -23.84 -4.46 -0.86
C HIS A 270 -25.29 -4.32 -0.40
N PHE A 271 -25.80 -3.09 -0.51
CA PHE A 271 -27.22 -2.77 -0.39
C PHE A 271 -27.61 -2.07 -1.68
N ASP A 272 -28.18 -2.81 -2.62
CA ASP A 272 -28.44 -2.32 -3.97
C ASP A 272 -29.40 -1.12 -3.95
N ALA A 273 -30.46 -1.21 -3.16
CA ALA A 273 -31.47 -0.16 -3.03
C ALA A 273 -30.90 1.20 -2.60
N SER A 274 -29.85 1.22 -1.77
CA SER A 274 -29.26 2.46 -1.25
C SER A 274 -27.90 2.78 -1.89
N HIS A 275 -27.44 1.99 -2.87
CA HIS A 275 -26.09 2.14 -3.40
C HIS A 275 -25.86 3.51 -4.03
N HIS A 276 -26.77 3.96 -4.90
CA HIS A 276 -26.68 5.26 -5.56
C HIS A 276 -26.74 6.42 -4.57
N ALA A 277 -27.61 6.35 -3.56
CA ALA A 277 -27.72 7.38 -2.52
C ALA A 277 -26.43 7.50 -1.68
N ARG A 278 -25.83 6.36 -1.31
CA ARG A 278 -24.56 6.32 -0.55
C ARG A 278 -23.40 6.91 -1.35
N LEU A 279 -23.37 6.68 -2.66
CA LEU A 279 -22.36 7.29 -3.55
C LEU A 279 -22.56 8.77 -3.73
N ALA A 280 -23.81 9.23 -3.87
CA ALA A 280 -24.13 10.65 -3.90
C ALA A 280 -23.66 11.33 -2.60
N CYS A 281 -23.88 10.71 -1.44
CA CYS A 281 -23.35 11.19 -0.16
C CYS A 281 -21.81 11.24 -0.16
N ALA A 282 -21.13 10.23 -0.71
CA ALA A 282 -19.68 10.23 -0.82
C ALA A 282 -19.17 11.36 -1.73
N ALA A 283 -19.82 11.62 -2.86
CA ALA A 283 -19.49 12.71 -3.77
C ALA A 283 -19.71 14.09 -3.12
N LEU A 284 -20.81 14.26 -2.38
CA LEU A 284 -21.08 15.50 -1.63
C LEU A 284 -20.05 15.71 -0.51
N ASP A 285 -19.75 14.68 0.29
CA ASP A 285 -18.71 14.73 1.33
C ASP A 285 -17.37 15.07 0.70
N TRP A 286 -17.02 14.43 -0.42
CA TRP A 286 -15.79 14.71 -1.15
C TRP A 286 -15.72 16.16 -1.64
N ASN A 287 -16.72 16.64 -2.37
CA ASN A 287 -16.73 17.99 -2.93
C ASN A 287 -16.66 19.09 -1.85
N GLU A 288 -17.24 18.83 -0.68
CA GLU A 288 -17.18 19.76 0.45
C GLU A 288 -15.84 19.70 1.22
N ASN A 289 -15.10 18.59 1.11
CA ASN A 289 -13.86 18.33 1.85
C ASN A 289 -12.59 18.37 0.99
N ILE A 290 -12.72 18.35 -0.34
CA ILE A 290 -11.59 18.44 -1.25
C ILE A 290 -10.91 19.79 -1.08
N ARG A 291 -9.56 19.79 -1.01
CA ARG A 291 -8.71 20.98 -0.80
C ARG A 291 -8.87 21.68 0.56
N ARG A 292 -9.45 21.04 1.59
CA ARG A 292 -9.45 21.62 2.95
C ARG A 292 -8.03 21.77 3.47
N GLU A 293 -7.72 22.95 4.00
CA GLU A 293 -6.46 23.20 4.68
C GLU A 293 -6.38 22.39 5.97
N VAL A 294 -5.17 21.93 6.30
CA VAL A 294 -4.88 21.22 7.54
C VAL A 294 -4.71 22.29 8.63
N ARG A 295 -5.64 22.32 9.59
CA ARG A 295 -5.64 23.27 10.71
C ARG A 295 -4.54 22.98 11.72
N ALA A 296 -4.27 21.71 11.99
CA ALA A 296 -3.23 21.28 12.90
C ALA A 296 -2.78 19.84 12.61
N ILE A 297 -1.49 19.57 12.80
CA ILE A 297 -0.91 18.24 12.77
C ILE A 297 -0.42 17.93 14.18
N TYR A 298 -1.11 17.04 14.89
CA TYR A 298 -0.66 16.60 16.21
C TYR A 298 0.23 15.37 16.07
N SER A 299 1.51 15.49 16.40
CA SER A 299 2.37 14.33 16.71
C SER A 299 2.12 13.93 18.16
N ARG A 300 1.72 12.69 18.41
CA ARG A 300 1.85 12.15 19.78
C ARG A 300 3.34 12.14 20.12
N SER A 301 3.72 12.87 21.17
CA SER A 301 5.07 12.85 21.73
C SER A 301 5.49 11.42 22.05
N ALA A 302 6.72 11.06 21.68
CA ALA A 302 7.30 9.74 21.78
C ALA A 302 7.77 9.38 23.20
N ASN A 303 7.02 9.79 24.24
CA ASN A 303 7.44 9.60 25.64
C ASN A 303 6.94 8.30 26.28
N ASN A 304 6.52 7.31 25.50
CA ASN A 304 6.22 5.98 26.03
C ASN A 304 7.09 4.93 25.34
N THR A 305 8.04 4.41 26.11
CA THR A 305 8.96 3.28 25.85
C THR A 305 8.26 1.93 25.63
N ALA A 306 6.98 1.91 25.28
CA ALA A 306 6.23 0.69 25.01
C ALA A 306 5.86 0.60 23.53
N VAL A 307 6.61 -0.25 22.81
CA VAL A 307 6.21 -0.95 21.57
C VAL A 307 5.65 -0.04 20.48
N CYS A 308 6.50 0.34 19.51
CA CYS A 308 6.24 0.64 18.10
C CYS A 308 4.75 0.74 17.66
N ARG A 309 3.96 1.62 18.29
CA ARG A 309 2.58 1.92 17.93
C ARG A 309 2.62 3.24 17.20
N ARG A 310 2.57 3.12 15.86
CA ARG A 310 2.31 4.17 14.86
C ARG A 310 2.15 5.56 15.48
N ALA A 311 3.17 6.40 15.36
CA ALA A 311 2.97 7.84 15.41
C ALA A 311 2.13 8.26 14.18
N ARG A 312 0.81 7.99 14.22
CA ARG A 312 -0.11 8.59 13.27
C ARG A 312 -0.26 10.04 13.68
N SER A 313 0.30 10.94 12.88
CA SER A 313 -0.06 12.35 12.97
C SER A 313 -1.56 12.47 12.68
N ASN A 314 -2.36 12.84 13.66
CA ASN A 314 -3.78 13.13 13.42
C ASN A 314 -3.85 14.52 12.78
N ARG A 315 -4.32 14.58 11.54
CA ARG A 315 -4.59 15.83 10.84
C ARG A 315 -5.99 16.30 11.24
N VAL A 316 -6.07 17.47 11.87
CA VAL A 316 -7.33 18.17 12.08
C VAL A 316 -7.51 19.10 10.89
N LEU A 317 -8.55 18.88 10.09
CA LEU A 317 -8.88 19.75 8.95
C LEU A 317 -9.64 20.98 9.44
N VAL A 318 -9.48 22.11 8.75
CA VAL A 318 -10.32 23.29 9.02
C VAL A 318 -11.79 22.91 8.83
N THR A 319 -12.61 23.21 9.84
CA THR A 319 -14.03 22.91 9.84
C THR A 319 -14.73 23.82 8.83
N ARG A 320 -15.25 23.25 7.74
CA ARG A 320 -16.38 23.86 7.03
C ARG A 320 -17.65 23.28 7.64
N THR A 321 -18.63 24.13 7.93
CA THR A 321 -20.00 23.70 8.27
C THR A 321 -20.42 22.67 7.22
N SER A 322 -20.75 21.44 7.66
CA SER A 322 -21.16 20.36 6.75
C SER A 322 -22.56 20.65 6.21
N HIS A 323 -22.64 21.59 5.29
CA HIS A 323 -23.85 22.25 4.84
C HIS A 323 -24.82 21.25 4.20
N TRP A 324 -24.29 20.27 3.47
CA TRP A 324 -25.14 19.27 2.81
C TRP A 324 -25.79 18.30 3.78
N LYS A 325 -25.10 17.87 4.86
CA LYS A 325 -25.70 16.97 5.85
C LYS A 325 -26.86 17.65 6.57
N SER A 326 -26.68 18.91 6.97
CA SER A 326 -27.75 19.71 7.55
C SER A 326 -28.90 19.95 6.57
N LEU A 327 -28.63 20.18 5.28
CA LEU A 327 -29.67 20.38 4.27
C LEU A 327 -30.48 19.10 3.99
N VAL A 328 -29.82 17.94 3.93
CA VAL A 328 -30.49 16.64 3.76
C VAL A 328 -31.34 16.31 4.98
N LEU A 329 -30.83 16.56 6.20
CA LEU A 329 -31.58 16.35 7.44
C LEU A 329 -32.78 17.31 7.56
N ARG A 330 -32.65 18.57 7.14
CA ARG A 330 -33.78 19.54 7.11
C ARG A 330 -34.86 19.16 6.11
N ARG A 331 -34.48 18.69 4.91
CA ARG A 331 -35.43 18.22 3.89
C ARG A 331 -36.15 16.93 4.30
N SER A 332 -35.45 15.99 4.94
CA SER A 332 -36.07 14.76 5.43
C SER A 332 -36.94 14.96 6.68
N SER A 333 -36.77 16.07 7.40
CA SER A 333 -37.63 16.48 8.52
C SER A 333 -38.74 17.48 8.13
N GLY A 334 -38.93 17.76 6.84
CA GLY A 334 -40.05 18.59 6.35
C GLY A 334 -39.92 20.10 6.57
N SER A 335 -38.76 20.60 7.01
CA SER A 335 -38.54 22.04 7.21
C SER A 335 -37.88 22.69 5.98
N CYS A 336 -38.70 23.15 5.04
CA CYS A 336 -38.23 23.88 3.85
C CYS A 336 -38.25 25.39 4.09
N SER A 337 -37.08 25.96 4.35
CA SER A 337 -36.75 27.35 3.98
C SER A 337 -35.26 27.39 3.60
N LEU A 338 -34.99 27.70 2.33
CA LEU A 338 -33.63 27.90 1.81
C LEU A 338 -33.22 29.36 2.05
N PRO A 339 -32.03 29.64 2.59
CA PRO A 339 -31.45 30.98 2.48
C PRO A 339 -30.92 31.17 1.07
N ASP A 340 -31.24 32.32 0.49
CA ASP A 340 -30.75 32.77 -0.80
C ASP A 340 -29.26 33.08 -0.69
N HIS A 341 -28.44 32.30 -1.38
CA HIS A 341 -27.01 32.54 -1.49
C HIS A 341 -26.64 32.59 -2.97
N THR A 342 -26.60 33.81 -3.47
CA THR A 342 -25.99 34.20 -4.72
C THR A 342 -24.56 33.68 -4.79
N VAL A 343 -24.29 32.88 -5.82
CA VAL A 343 -22.97 32.34 -6.14
C VAL A 343 -22.10 33.47 -6.71
N ARG A 344 -20.91 33.66 -6.12
CA ARG A 344 -19.76 34.28 -6.79
C ARG A 344 -18.66 33.25 -6.90
#